data_AF-A0A7S1IRG1-F1
#
_entry.id   AF-A0A7S1IRG1-F1
#
_cell.length_a   1.000
_cell.length_b   1.000
_cell.length_c   1.000
_cell.angle_alpha   90.00
_cell.angle_beta   90.00
_cell.angle_gamma   90.00
#
_symmetry.space_group_name_H-M   'P 1'
#
loop_
_entity.id
_entity.type
_entity.pdbx_description
1 polymer ?
#
loop_
_entity_poly.entity_id
_entity_poly.type
_entity_poly.pdbx_seq_one_letter_code
_entity_poly.pdbx_strand_id
1 'polypeptide(L)'
;MAEEFDKVAVLRRTQYFQDMTYRHLSSLAECLVYKDFADGEILANEGEPRAKAFFIVQGEVQRTKLVDGQKMVIDVAKTGTCLGLLHLLNEDPSFATATAVGQVKVFYLGSKEFSKVLVDEPLLSRAFTYTLAKKVRQFSKILPKQDHSTDSKPRVVLYDSKSYWVQQFNRVNEAENLGFEIHYVNERLSPATATLAEGAVAVICFVNDDASAASLRILADVGVQMISMRCAGYDRVDLQASRAFGLLVTRVPAYSPYAVAEHAMSLCLSLNRHLCRASQRTREYDFRLEGLLGFDMYGKTVGVLGTGRIGQIFIDICLGFGCKIIAYDKFPSKALIEAGNVQYVTQEQVLANSDVISLHAPLLPETHHMINDATIATMKQGVIIINCGRGGLIDTKALIRGLTSGHVGGAGLDVYENESEYFFADHSDHVVQDQDLSLLLQFPNVILTAHQAFFTQEGVGEIARVSLNNVKKFVEGATYQTHPNVVKCD
;
A
#
# COMPACT_ATOMS: atom_id res chain seq x y z
N MET A 1 9.38 40.03 51.50
CA MET A 1 10.57 39.36 50.92
C MET A 1 10.25 38.37 49.80
N ALA A 2 9.01 37.86 49.64
CA ALA A 2 8.61 37.04 48.47
C ALA A 2 8.17 37.84 47.23
N GLU A 3 8.01 39.17 47.35
CA GLU A 3 7.55 40.09 46.29
C GLU A 3 8.63 40.48 45.27
N GLU A 4 9.89 40.07 45.48
CA GLU A 4 11.03 40.54 44.69
C GLU A 4 11.24 39.77 43.37
N PHE A 5 10.59 38.60 43.21
CA PHE A 5 10.76 37.73 42.04
C PHE A 5 9.44 37.54 41.27
N ASP A 6 9.44 37.91 39.98
CA ASP A 6 8.32 37.65 39.07
C ASP A 6 8.19 36.14 38.81
N LYS A 7 7.19 35.52 39.43
CA LYS A 7 6.88 34.09 39.32
C LYS A 7 6.62 33.62 37.88
N VAL A 8 6.03 34.46 37.03
CA VAL A 8 5.79 34.13 35.62
C VAL A 8 7.10 34.16 34.85
N ALA A 9 7.98 35.12 35.14
CA ALA A 9 9.32 35.15 34.57
C ALA A 9 10.16 33.94 34.98
N VAL A 10 10.01 33.45 36.22
CA VAL A 10 10.66 32.22 36.70
C VAL A 10 10.19 31.00 35.90
N LEU A 11 8.88 30.84 35.68
CA LEU A 11 8.34 29.75 34.88
C LEU A 11 8.86 29.80 33.44
N ARG A 12 8.84 30.98 32.79
CA ARG A 12 9.30 31.16 31.39
C ARG A 12 10.75 30.78 31.13
N ARG A 13 11.62 30.85 32.14
CA ARG A 13 13.02 30.41 32.02
C ARG A 13 13.16 28.89 31.90
N THR A 14 12.11 28.15 32.21
CA THR A 14 12.08 26.69 32.07
C THR A 14 11.68 26.29 30.66
N GLN A 15 12.44 25.36 30.07
CA GLN A 15 12.34 24.95 28.66
C GLN A 15 10.93 24.49 28.19
N TYR A 16 10.06 24.11 29.12
CA TYR A 16 8.70 23.61 28.85
C TYR A 16 7.61 24.69 28.93
N PHE A 17 7.93 25.85 29.51
CA PHE A 17 7.00 26.97 29.70
C PHE A 17 7.39 28.22 28.92
N GLN A 18 8.57 28.22 28.29
CA GLN A 18 9.14 29.35 27.53
C GLN A 18 8.20 29.90 26.44
N ASP A 19 7.46 29.04 25.76
CA ASP A 19 6.61 29.38 24.61
C ASP A 19 5.16 29.69 25.03
N MET A 20 4.89 29.76 26.35
CA MET A 20 3.55 29.99 26.87
C MET A 20 3.23 31.47 27.09
N THR A 21 1.98 31.85 26.78
CA THR A 21 1.48 33.20 27.01
C THR A 21 1.44 33.54 28.50
N TYR A 22 1.43 34.83 28.83
CA TYR A 22 1.33 35.27 30.23
C TYR A 22 0.08 34.71 30.91
N ARG A 23 -1.05 34.71 30.19
CA ARG A 23 -2.34 34.16 30.65
C ARG A 23 -2.27 32.66 30.95
N HIS A 24 -1.42 31.89 30.26
CA HIS A 24 -1.25 30.46 30.56
C HIS A 24 -0.46 30.24 31.85
N LEU A 25 0.50 31.12 32.14
CA LEU A 25 1.44 30.94 33.25
C LEU A 25 0.99 31.59 34.56
N SER A 26 0.03 32.53 34.51
CA SER A 26 -0.50 33.18 35.72
C SER A 26 -1.12 32.18 36.70
N SER A 27 -1.93 31.24 36.21
CA SER A 27 -2.58 30.23 37.08
C SER A 27 -1.57 29.27 37.71
N LEU A 28 -0.47 28.95 37.01
CA LEU A 28 0.64 28.16 37.59
C LEU A 28 1.46 28.96 38.60
N ALA A 29 1.68 30.25 38.34
CA ALA A 29 2.44 31.14 39.22
C ALA A 29 1.75 31.30 40.59
N GLU A 30 0.43 31.27 40.65
CA GLU A 30 -0.34 31.32 41.91
C GLU A 30 -0.06 30.09 42.79
N CYS A 31 0.17 28.92 42.18
CA CYS A 31 0.47 27.68 42.89
C CYS A 31 1.94 27.54 43.34
N LEU A 32 2.83 28.45 42.92
CA LEU A 32 4.23 28.40 43.33
C LEU A 32 4.41 28.86 44.78
N VAL A 33 4.99 27.98 45.60
CA VAL A 33 5.31 28.24 47.00
C VAL A 33 6.79 28.57 47.14
N TYR A 34 7.09 29.69 47.80
CA TYR A 34 8.46 30.13 48.07
C TYR A 34 9.06 29.36 49.25
N LYS A 35 10.33 28.97 49.15
CA LYS A 35 11.09 28.40 50.27
C LYS A 35 12.57 28.78 50.19
N ASP A 36 13.13 29.10 51.35
CA ASP A 36 14.57 29.26 51.57
C ASP A 36 15.16 27.96 52.12
N PHE A 37 16.34 27.60 51.63
CA PHE A 37 17.13 26.48 52.09
C PHE A 37 18.47 27.00 52.61
N ALA A 38 18.84 26.59 53.82
CA ALA A 38 20.15 26.90 54.41
C ALA A 38 21.24 26.03 53.77
N ASP A 39 22.50 26.43 53.96
CA ASP A 39 23.64 25.64 53.48
C ASP A 39 23.59 24.21 54.03
N GLY A 40 23.74 23.23 53.14
CA GLY A 40 23.65 21.81 53.48
C GLY A 40 22.23 21.25 53.66
N GLU A 41 21.16 22.06 53.55
CA GLU A 41 19.79 21.56 53.64
C GLU A 41 19.41 20.73 52.39
N ILE A 42 18.72 19.61 52.60
CA ILE A 42 18.33 18.70 51.53
C ILE A 42 16.96 19.11 50.97
N LEU A 43 16.89 19.30 49.65
CA LEU A 43 15.67 19.58 48.91
C LEU A 43 14.90 18.30 48.59
N ALA A 44 15.61 17.20 48.31
CA ALA A 44 15.07 15.86 48.06
C ALA A 44 16.17 14.81 48.23
N ASN A 45 15.87 13.65 48.83
CA ASN A 45 16.82 12.53 48.88
C ASN A 45 16.71 11.64 47.63
N GLU A 46 17.81 10.98 47.28
CA GLU A 46 17.79 9.89 46.30
C GLU A 46 16.81 8.78 46.71
N GLY A 47 16.01 8.29 45.75
CA GLY A 47 15.03 7.23 45.97
C GLY A 47 13.71 7.67 46.58
N GLU A 48 13.60 8.90 47.09
CA GLU A 48 12.31 9.42 47.57
C GLU A 48 11.36 9.71 46.40
N PRO A 49 10.10 9.24 46.45
CA PRO A 49 9.07 9.61 45.49
C PRO A 49 8.96 11.13 45.44
N ARG A 50 9.21 11.72 44.27
CA ARG A 50 9.23 13.18 44.14
C ARG A 50 7.90 13.63 43.57
N ALA A 51 7.11 14.31 44.36
CA ALA A 51 5.88 14.95 43.90
C ALA A 51 6.06 16.46 43.70
N LYS A 52 7.31 16.96 43.52
CA LYS A 52 7.61 18.40 43.49
C LYS A 52 8.69 18.78 42.48
N ALA A 53 8.46 19.87 41.76
CA ALA A 53 9.47 20.57 40.97
C ALA A 53 9.97 21.80 41.74
N PHE A 54 11.26 22.10 41.63
CA PHE A 54 11.90 23.25 42.29
C PHE A 54 12.56 24.17 41.26
N PHE A 55 12.18 25.43 41.27
CA PHE A 55 12.69 26.49 40.40
C PHE A 55 13.67 27.35 41.21
N ILE A 56 14.96 27.28 40.87
CA ILE A 56 16.02 27.97 41.61
C ILE A 56 16.05 29.44 41.18
N VAL A 57 15.71 30.35 42.09
CA VAL A 57 15.71 31.80 41.81
C VAL A 57 16.97 32.49 42.32
N GLN A 58 17.67 31.90 43.29
CA GLN A 58 18.97 32.37 43.77
C GLN A 58 19.74 31.22 44.42
N GLY A 59 21.06 31.15 44.20
CA GLY A 59 21.95 30.14 44.79
C GLY A 59 22.24 28.94 43.87
N GLU A 60 22.90 27.93 44.44
CA GLU A 60 23.31 26.70 43.76
C GLU A 60 22.88 25.45 44.55
N VAL A 61 22.41 24.42 43.85
CA VAL A 61 22.01 23.14 44.42
C VAL A 61 22.88 22.04 43.84
N GLN A 62 23.66 21.39 44.70
CA GLN A 62 24.50 20.27 44.32
C GLN A 62 23.70 18.98 44.33
N ARG A 63 23.76 18.22 43.24
CA ARG A 63 23.14 16.90 43.14
C ARG A 63 24.20 15.83 43.33
N THR A 64 24.00 14.97 44.32
CA THR A 64 24.91 13.86 44.64
C THR A 64 24.20 12.53 44.53
N LYS A 65 24.93 11.52 44.07
CA LYS A 65 24.46 10.14 43.96
C LYS A 65 25.41 9.22 44.73
N LEU A 66 24.85 8.20 45.37
CA LEU A 66 25.64 7.19 46.05
C LEU A 66 26.01 6.08 45.03
N VAL A 67 27.30 5.97 44.70
CA VAL A 67 27.84 4.96 43.77
C VAL A 67 28.92 4.19 44.51
N ASP A 68 28.76 2.87 44.64
CA ASP A 68 29.71 1.97 45.33
C ASP A 68 30.09 2.44 46.74
N GLY A 69 29.14 2.98 47.49
CA GLY A 69 29.37 3.48 48.86
C GLY A 69 29.94 4.89 48.95
N GLN A 70 30.29 5.53 47.83
CA GLN A 70 30.86 6.89 47.79
C GLN A 70 29.85 7.91 47.25
N LYS A 71 29.77 9.09 47.88
CA LYS A 71 28.96 10.20 47.38
C LYS A 71 29.69 10.90 46.23
N MET A 72 29.13 10.79 45.04
CA MET A 72 29.63 11.42 43.82
C MET A 72 28.77 12.63 43.46
N VAL A 73 29.39 13.76 43.11
CA VAL A 73 28.68 14.92 42.56
C VAL A 73 28.36 14.65 41.09
N ILE A 74 27.08 14.65 40.73
CA ILE A 74 26.65 14.38 39.35
C ILE A 74 26.36 15.65 38.56
N ASP A 75 25.93 16.72 39.23
CA ASP A 75 25.51 17.97 38.60
C ASP A 75 25.38 19.09 39.66
N VAL A 76 25.49 20.34 39.23
CA VAL A 76 25.25 21.53 40.07
C VAL A 76 24.24 22.44 39.37
N ALA A 77 23.03 22.48 39.91
CA ALA A 77 21.94 23.28 39.39
C ALA A 77 22.04 24.71 39.91
N LYS A 78 22.09 25.67 39.00
CA LYS A 78 22.29 27.10 39.32
C LYS A 78 20.99 27.88 39.22
N THR A 79 21.05 29.15 39.62
CA THR A 79 19.97 30.11 39.42
C THR A 79 19.44 30.10 37.98
N GLY A 80 18.13 30.03 37.83
CA GLY A 80 17.43 29.94 36.54
C GLY A 80 17.13 28.51 36.07
N THR A 81 17.59 27.48 36.79
CA THR A 81 17.30 26.08 36.46
C THR A 81 16.09 25.53 37.22
N CYS A 82 15.46 24.50 36.67
CA CYS A 82 14.35 23.79 37.29
C CYS A 82 14.73 22.32 37.54
N LEU A 83 14.60 21.87 38.77
CA LEU A 83 14.83 20.50 39.18
C LEU A 83 13.52 19.73 39.32
N GLY A 84 13.42 18.64 38.57
CA GLY A 84 12.36 17.65 38.78
C GLY A 84 11.02 17.96 38.14
N LEU A 85 11.02 18.68 37.02
CA LEU A 85 9.78 19.05 36.32
C LEU A 85 8.97 17.83 35.85
N LEU A 86 9.63 16.78 35.33
CA LEU A 86 8.95 15.56 34.87
C LEU A 86 8.30 14.78 36.02
N HIS A 87 8.77 14.96 37.25
CA HIS A 87 8.16 14.33 38.42
C HIS A 87 6.77 14.90 38.75
N LEU A 88 6.41 16.07 38.20
CA LEU A 88 5.03 16.57 38.28
C LEU A 88 4.04 15.69 37.48
N LEU A 89 4.54 14.87 36.54
CA LEU A 89 3.71 14.01 35.69
C LEU A 89 3.66 12.56 36.17
N ASN A 90 4.80 12.01 36.60
CA ASN A 90 4.94 10.56 36.85
C ASN A 90 5.32 10.16 38.29
N GLU A 91 5.48 11.13 39.22
CA GLU A 91 5.88 10.88 40.63
C GLU A 91 7.09 9.93 40.83
N ASP A 92 7.93 9.79 39.80
CA ASP A 92 9.07 8.87 39.82
C ASP A 92 10.03 9.20 40.98
N PRO A 93 10.75 8.20 41.53
CA PRO A 93 11.76 8.44 42.57
C PRO A 93 12.83 9.44 42.13
N SER A 94 13.28 10.29 43.05
CA SER A 94 14.39 11.20 42.80
C SER A 94 15.65 10.43 42.43
N PHE A 95 16.21 10.70 41.25
CA PHE A 95 17.43 10.03 40.76
C PHE A 95 18.70 10.32 41.59
N ALA A 96 18.70 11.42 42.36
CA ALA A 96 19.85 11.87 43.15
C ALA A 96 19.41 12.76 44.31
N THR A 97 20.25 12.83 45.35
CA THR A 97 20.06 13.73 46.49
C THR A 97 20.42 15.15 46.08
N ALA A 98 19.52 16.11 46.30
CA ALA A 98 19.73 17.52 45.99
C ALA A 98 19.95 18.32 47.27
N THR A 99 21.12 18.95 47.40
CA THR A 99 21.54 19.68 48.61
C THR A 99 21.88 21.13 48.27
N ALA A 100 21.40 22.06 49.08
CA ALA A 100 21.73 23.48 48.93
C ALA A 100 23.22 23.74 49.21
N VAL A 101 23.85 24.55 48.36
CA VAL A 101 25.22 25.06 48.54
C VAL A 101 25.12 26.56 48.82
N GLY A 102 25.40 26.94 50.06
CA GLY A 102 25.08 28.26 50.59
C GLY A 102 23.58 28.47 50.75
N GLN A 103 23.17 29.75 50.85
CA GLN A 103 21.75 30.09 50.92
C GLN A 103 21.10 29.97 49.53
N VAL A 104 20.10 29.10 49.42
CA VAL A 104 19.37 28.85 48.17
C VAL A 104 17.92 29.27 48.33
N LYS A 105 17.41 30.05 47.37
CA LYS A 105 16.02 30.47 47.30
C LYS A 105 15.35 29.78 46.13
N VAL A 106 14.21 29.14 46.36
CA VAL A 106 13.47 28.41 45.33
C VAL A 106 11.97 28.71 45.40
N PHE A 107 11.31 28.58 44.26
CA PHE A 107 9.87 28.27 44.24
C PHE A 107 9.71 26.77 44.03
N TYR A 108 8.72 26.15 44.67
CA TYR A 108 8.35 24.78 44.35
C TYR A 108 6.88 24.67 43.93
N LEU A 109 6.62 23.68 43.08
CA LEU A 109 5.29 23.30 42.60
C LEU A 109 5.07 21.82 42.89
N GLY A 110 3.94 21.44 43.47
CA GLY A 110 3.60 20.05 43.69
C GLY A 110 2.84 19.41 42.53
N SER A 111 2.91 18.08 42.41
CA SER A 111 2.25 17.29 41.37
C SER A 111 0.73 17.49 41.43
N LYS A 112 0.14 17.42 42.63
CA LYS A 112 -1.31 17.59 42.84
C LYS A 112 -1.80 18.97 42.43
N GLU A 113 -1.09 20.02 42.83
CA GLU A 113 -1.41 21.40 42.44
C GLU A 113 -1.26 21.59 40.94
N PHE A 114 -0.21 21.02 40.34
CA PHE A 114 0.01 21.06 38.90
C PHE A 114 -1.09 20.34 38.12
N SER A 115 -1.43 19.10 38.50
CA SER A 115 -2.50 18.32 37.89
C SER A 115 -3.85 19.04 38.00
N LYS A 116 -4.14 19.64 39.16
CA LYS A 116 -5.37 20.42 39.35
C LYS A 116 -5.43 21.60 38.38
N VAL A 117 -4.36 22.39 38.27
CA VAL A 117 -4.31 23.52 37.33
C VAL A 117 -4.44 23.06 35.88
N LEU A 118 -3.85 21.92 35.50
CA LEU A 118 -4.03 21.37 34.15
C LEU A 118 -5.48 20.94 33.85
N VAL A 119 -6.21 20.44 34.84
CA VAL A 119 -7.64 20.08 34.70
C VAL A 119 -8.51 21.32 34.64
N ASP A 120 -8.25 22.30 35.51
CA ASP A 120 -9.05 23.52 35.65
C ASP A 120 -8.81 24.50 34.49
N GLU A 121 -7.66 24.44 33.81
CA GLU A 121 -7.28 25.34 32.71
C GLU A 121 -7.00 24.58 31.38
N PRO A 122 -8.05 24.29 30.56
CA PRO A 122 -7.91 23.53 29.31
C PRO A 122 -6.93 24.14 28.30
N LEU A 123 -6.80 25.48 28.27
CA LEU A 123 -5.89 26.17 27.36
C LEU A 123 -4.42 25.94 27.73
N LEU A 124 -4.12 25.94 29.04
CA LEU A 124 -2.79 25.63 29.54
C LEU A 124 -2.45 24.17 29.28
N SER A 125 -3.39 23.25 29.55
CA SER A 125 -3.23 21.82 29.23
C SER A 125 -2.90 21.60 27.76
N ARG A 126 -3.66 22.21 26.85
CA ARG A 126 -3.39 22.13 25.41
C ARG A 126 -2.03 22.70 25.03
N ALA A 127 -1.64 23.85 25.59
CA ALA A 127 -0.35 24.48 25.33
C ALA A 127 0.82 23.62 25.85
N PHE A 128 0.67 23.02 27.04
CA PHE A 128 1.65 22.15 27.65
C PHE A 128 1.83 20.85 26.85
N THR A 129 0.73 20.18 26.49
CA THR A 129 0.75 18.98 25.65
C THR A 129 1.33 19.26 24.26
N TYR A 130 1.00 20.40 23.64
CA TYR A 130 1.61 20.80 22.37
C TYR A 130 3.12 21.00 22.48
N THR A 131 3.58 21.63 23.56
CA THR A 131 5.01 21.88 23.80
C THR A 131 5.74 20.56 24.04
N LEU A 132 5.17 19.64 24.83
CA LEU A 132 5.69 18.29 25.01
C LEU A 132 5.78 17.54 23.69
N ALA A 133 4.71 17.52 22.88
CA ALA A 133 4.70 16.84 21.58
C ALA A 133 5.71 17.45 20.59
N LYS A 134 5.91 18.77 20.62
CA LYS A 134 6.94 19.46 19.81
C LYS A 134 8.34 19.07 20.27
N LYS A 135 8.57 18.98 21.58
CA LYS A 135 9.86 18.57 22.15
C LYS A 135 10.15 17.09 21.89
N VAL A 136 9.18 16.19 22.05
CA VAL A 136 9.32 14.76 21.68
C VAL A 136 9.69 14.61 20.21
N ARG A 137 9.09 15.39 19.31
CA ARG A 137 9.45 15.42 17.88
C ARG A 137 10.82 16.03 17.58
N GLN A 138 11.33 16.91 18.44
CA GLN A 138 12.70 17.42 18.33
C GLN A 138 13.70 16.41 18.89
N PHE A 139 13.38 15.74 19.99
CA PHE A 139 14.18 14.66 20.57
C PHE A 139 14.22 13.43 19.67
N SER A 140 13.13 13.05 18.99
CA SER A 140 13.13 11.95 18.03
C SER A 140 14.04 12.17 16.81
N LYS A 141 14.42 13.42 16.53
CA LYS A 141 15.39 13.77 15.50
C LYS A 141 16.85 13.67 15.96
N ILE A 142 17.09 13.67 17.28
CA ILE A 142 18.42 13.72 17.91
C ILE A 142 18.72 12.41 18.64
N LEU A 143 17.70 11.64 19.02
CA LEU A 143 17.85 10.22 19.29
C LEU A 143 18.58 9.64 18.08
N PRO A 144 19.68 8.90 18.29
CA PRO A 144 20.21 8.10 17.20
C PRO A 144 19.01 7.32 16.68
N LYS A 145 18.65 7.54 15.40
CA LYS A 145 17.94 6.50 14.66
C LYS A 145 18.70 5.25 15.05
N GLN A 146 18.03 4.29 15.70
CA GLN A 146 18.71 3.05 16.06
C GLN A 146 19.52 2.68 14.84
N ASP A 147 20.85 2.67 14.99
CA ASP A 147 21.68 1.96 14.06
C ASP A 147 21.06 0.58 14.10
N HIS A 148 20.28 0.26 13.06
CA HIS A 148 19.94 -1.10 12.77
C HIS A 148 21.30 -1.73 12.54
N SER A 149 21.83 -2.28 13.63
CA SER A 149 22.92 -3.24 13.61
C SER A 149 22.69 -4.10 12.38
N THR A 150 23.75 -4.30 11.62
CA THR A 150 23.87 -4.99 10.33
C THR A 150 23.43 -6.47 10.35
N ASP A 151 22.41 -6.80 11.14
CA ASP A 151 21.89 -8.13 11.43
C ASP A 151 20.34 -8.18 11.52
N SER A 152 19.63 -7.03 11.53
CA SER A 152 18.15 -7.04 11.46
C SER A 152 17.67 -7.06 10.01
N LYS A 153 16.99 -8.15 9.63
CA LYS A 153 16.36 -8.34 8.32
C LYS A 153 15.45 -7.15 7.95
N PRO A 154 15.47 -6.64 6.71
CA PRO A 154 14.59 -5.55 6.32
C PRO A 154 13.12 -6.00 6.41
N ARG A 155 12.30 -5.24 7.15
CA ARG A 155 10.88 -5.56 7.35
C ARG A 155 10.03 -5.00 6.20
N VAL A 156 9.18 -5.86 5.64
CA VAL A 156 8.28 -5.55 4.52
C VAL A 156 6.86 -5.89 4.92
N VAL A 157 5.89 -5.04 4.60
CA VAL A 157 4.47 -5.30 4.91
C VAL A 157 3.68 -5.52 3.63
N LEU A 158 2.96 -6.63 3.54
CA LEU A 158 2.07 -6.94 2.41
C LEU A 158 0.61 -6.77 2.84
N TYR A 159 -0.10 -5.82 2.23
CA TYR A 159 -1.53 -5.56 2.44
C TYR A 159 -2.41 -6.42 1.53
N ASP A 160 -3.69 -6.60 1.88
CA ASP A 160 -4.64 -7.51 1.21
C ASP A 160 -4.05 -8.92 1.01
N SER A 161 -3.45 -9.44 2.07
CA SER A 161 -2.78 -10.74 2.04
C SER A 161 -3.81 -11.87 2.01
N LYS A 162 -3.68 -12.75 1.02
CA LYS A 162 -4.44 -13.99 0.92
C LYS A 162 -3.48 -15.17 1.11
N SER A 163 -4.01 -16.35 1.41
CA SER A 163 -3.21 -17.56 1.67
C SER A 163 -2.23 -17.89 0.54
N TYR A 164 -2.65 -17.74 -0.72
CA TYR A 164 -1.78 -17.97 -1.88
C TYR A 164 -0.64 -16.94 -1.99
N TRP A 165 -0.85 -15.69 -1.56
CA TRP A 165 0.22 -14.71 -1.51
C TRP A 165 1.25 -15.07 -0.44
N VAL A 166 0.79 -15.43 0.76
CA VAL A 166 1.69 -15.85 1.86
C VAL A 166 2.59 -17.00 1.43
N GLN A 167 2.01 -18.03 0.80
CA GLN A 167 2.77 -19.18 0.31
C GLN A 167 3.83 -18.80 -0.73
N GLN A 168 3.46 -18.00 -1.74
CA GLN A 168 4.38 -17.64 -2.83
C GLN A 168 5.47 -16.67 -2.37
N PHE A 169 5.13 -15.67 -1.56
CA PHE A 169 6.13 -14.73 -1.03
C PHE A 169 7.12 -15.42 -0.10
N ASN A 170 6.68 -16.33 0.78
CA ASN A 170 7.59 -17.11 1.61
C ASN A 170 8.50 -18.01 0.76
N ARG A 171 7.92 -18.75 -0.21
CA ARG A 171 8.68 -19.62 -1.12
C ARG A 171 9.77 -18.86 -1.87
N VAL A 172 9.45 -17.70 -2.42
CA VAL A 172 10.41 -16.86 -3.16
C VAL A 172 11.47 -16.28 -2.23
N ASN A 173 11.06 -15.75 -1.07
CA ASN A 173 11.98 -15.17 -0.08
C ASN A 173 13.02 -16.18 0.40
N GLU A 174 12.61 -17.44 0.59
CA GLU A 174 13.48 -18.57 0.93
C GLU A 174 14.33 -19.03 -0.26
N ALA A 175 13.71 -19.31 -1.42
CA ALA A 175 14.40 -19.86 -2.59
C ALA A 175 15.48 -18.93 -3.17
N GLU A 176 15.28 -17.61 -3.10
CA GLU A 176 16.25 -16.61 -3.55
C GLU A 176 17.12 -16.06 -2.40
N ASN A 177 16.95 -16.56 -1.17
CA ASN A 177 17.67 -16.14 0.03
C ASN A 177 17.67 -14.60 0.21
N LEU A 178 16.49 -13.98 0.07
CA LEU A 178 16.36 -12.52 0.07
C LEU A 178 16.40 -11.92 1.48
N GLY A 179 16.09 -12.74 2.50
CA GLY A 179 16.28 -12.36 3.90
C GLY A 179 15.32 -11.28 4.40
N PHE A 180 14.15 -11.11 3.78
CA PHE A 180 13.15 -10.16 4.27
C PHE A 180 12.33 -10.74 5.44
N GLU A 181 11.97 -9.88 6.38
CA GLU A 181 10.93 -10.16 7.38
C GLU A 181 9.59 -9.65 6.83
N ILE A 182 8.76 -10.56 6.32
CA ILE A 182 7.49 -10.20 5.67
C ILE A 182 6.34 -10.30 6.68
N HIS A 183 5.68 -9.18 6.95
CA HIS A 183 4.46 -9.11 7.73
C HIS A 183 3.25 -9.04 6.82
N TYR A 184 2.29 -9.95 7.00
CA TYR A 184 1.11 -10.07 6.17
C TYR A 184 -0.11 -9.46 6.87
N VAL A 185 -0.78 -8.54 6.18
CA VAL A 185 -1.98 -7.84 6.66
C VAL A 185 -3.15 -8.24 5.75
N ASN A 186 -4.21 -8.80 6.33
CA ASN A 186 -5.38 -9.26 5.57
C ASN A 186 -6.22 -8.09 5.05
N GLU A 187 -6.23 -6.99 5.80
CA GLU A 187 -6.91 -5.76 5.46
C GLU A 187 -6.21 -5.05 4.29
N ARG A 188 -7.00 -4.32 3.50
CA ARG A 188 -6.49 -3.44 2.45
C ARG A 188 -5.76 -2.24 3.07
N LEU A 189 -4.83 -1.67 2.34
CA LEU A 189 -4.28 -0.36 2.66
C LEU A 189 -5.40 0.68 2.59
N SER A 190 -5.47 1.51 3.62
CA SER A 190 -6.36 2.66 3.76
C SER A 190 -5.75 3.60 4.81
N PRO A 191 -6.27 4.83 4.97
CA PRO A 191 -5.80 5.70 6.04
C PRO A 191 -5.94 5.08 7.44
N ALA A 192 -6.93 4.20 7.65
CA ALA A 192 -7.15 3.53 8.93
C ALA A 192 -6.17 2.38 9.21
N THR A 193 -5.59 1.78 8.16
CA THR A 193 -4.73 0.59 8.26
C THR A 193 -3.26 0.90 7.97
N ALA A 194 -2.94 2.07 7.39
CA ALA A 194 -1.58 2.45 7.01
C ALA A 194 -0.56 2.43 8.17
N THR A 195 -1.00 2.68 9.40
CA THR A 195 -0.14 2.62 10.59
C THR A 195 0.39 1.22 10.89
N LEU A 196 -0.24 0.15 10.37
CA LEU A 196 0.24 -1.23 10.52
C LEU A 196 1.60 -1.45 9.84
N ALA A 197 2.04 -0.52 8.98
CA ALA A 197 3.36 -0.54 8.36
C ALA A 197 4.48 0.09 9.20
N GLU A 198 4.23 0.47 10.46
CA GLU A 198 5.25 1.04 11.33
C GLU A 198 6.48 0.13 11.46
N GLY A 199 7.65 0.70 11.18
CA GLY A 199 8.93 -0.01 11.19
C GLY A 199 9.23 -0.84 9.94
N ALA A 200 8.37 -0.83 8.92
CA ALA A 200 8.66 -1.44 7.62
C ALA A 200 9.41 -0.47 6.69
N VAL A 201 10.40 -0.97 5.95
CA VAL A 201 11.12 -0.17 4.94
C VAL A 201 10.28 0.03 3.68
N ALA A 202 9.46 -0.98 3.34
CA ALA A 202 8.64 -1.00 2.15
C ALA A 202 7.28 -1.67 2.42
N VAL A 203 6.27 -1.26 1.67
CA VAL A 203 4.97 -1.92 1.63
C VAL A 203 4.69 -2.50 0.25
N ILE A 204 4.00 -3.63 0.19
CA ILE A 204 3.57 -4.31 -1.02
C ILE A 204 2.05 -4.23 -1.11
N CYS A 205 1.56 -3.55 -2.13
CA CYS A 205 0.13 -3.26 -2.32
C CYS A 205 -0.38 -3.91 -3.62
N PHE A 206 -1.70 -4.07 -3.75
CA PHE A 206 -2.40 -4.58 -4.92
C PHE A 206 -3.34 -3.55 -5.55
N VAL A 207 -4.03 -3.96 -6.61
CA VAL A 207 -4.90 -3.09 -7.41
C VAL A 207 -6.02 -2.42 -6.60
N ASN A 208 -6.47 -3.06 -5.50
CA ASN A 208 -7.60 -2.59 -4.70
C ASN A 208 -7.20 -1.81 -3.43
N ASP A 209 -5.90 -1.64 -3.18
CA ASP A 209 -5.39 -0.88 -2.05
C ASP A 209 -5.53 0.64 -2.29
N ASP A 210 -5.90 1.38 -1.24
CA ASP A 210 -6.02 2.84 -1.29
C ASP A 210 -4.65 3.50 -1.05
N ALA A 211 -3.93 3.76 -2.14
CA ALA A 211 -2.68 4.51 -2.16
C ALA A 211 -2.89 6.01 -2.48
N SER A 212 -3.96 6.60 -1.91
CA SER A 212 -4.21 8.05 -1.94
C SER A 212 -3.23 8.85 -1.07
N ALA A 213 -3.16 10.17 -1.29
CA ALA A 213 -2.34 11.09 -0.50
C ALA A 213 -2.49 10.93 1.03
N ALA A 214 -3.69 10.59 1.52
CA ALA A 214 -3.94 10.38 2.94
C ALA A 214 -3.20 9.14 3.49
N SER A 215 -3.33 8.00 2.81
CA SER A 215 -2.61 6.77 3.15
C SER A 215 -1.09 6.96 3.01
N LEU A 216 -0.65 7.57 1.90
CA LEU A 216 0.76 7.80 1.62
C LEU A 216 1.44 8.68 2.66
N ARG A 217 0.74 9.71 3.17
CA ARG A 217 1.24 10.57 4.25
C ARG A 217 1.52 9.76 5.50
N ILE A 218 0.57 8.92 5.92
CA ILE A 218 0.71 8.08 7.12
C ILE A 218 1.85 7.08 6.95
N LEU A 219 1.95 6.43 5.78
CA LEU A 219 3.06 5.51 5.47
C LEU A 219 4.42 6.21 5.62
N ALA A 220 4.57 7.42 5.08
CA ALA A 220 5.80 8.20 5.24
C ALA A 220 6.06 8.61 6.70
N ASP A 221 5.03 8.99 7.44
CA ASP A 221 5.13 9.38 8.86
C ASP A 221 5.57 8.20 9.76
N VAL A 222 5.19 6.97 9.41
CA VAL A 222 5.62 5.74 10.12
C VAL A 222 6.92 5.13 9.58
N GLY A 223 7.60 5.83 8.66
CA GLY A 223 8.96 5.53 8.22
C GLY A 223 9.08 4.65 6.97
N VAL A 224 7.98 4.35 6.27
CA VAL A 224 8.00 3.64 4.98
C VAL A 224 8.67 4.53 3.93
N GLN A 225 9.47 3.93 3.06
CA GLN A 225 10.22 4.64 2.02
C GLN A 225 9.86 4.19 0.61
N MET A 226 9.20 3.04 0.47
CA MET A 226 8.89 2.43 -0.82
C MET A 226 7.53 1.74 -0.83
N ILE A 227 6.85 1.83 -1.97
CA ILE A 227 5.63 1.09 -2.31
C ILE A 227 5.91 0.23 -3.54
N SER A 228 5.70 -1.08 -3.41
CA SER A 228 5.79 -2.03 -4.50
C SER A 228 4.38 -2.51 -4.87
N MET A 229 3.88 -2.08 -6.02
CA MET A 229 2.62 -2.56 -6.57
C MET A 229 2.85 -3.96 -7.15
N ARG A 230 2.23 -4.98 -6.57
CA ARG A 230 2.31 -6.38 -7.04
C ARG A 230 1.43 -6.64 -8.28
N CYS A 231 1.27 -5.63 -9.12
CA CYS A 231 0.43 -5.60 -10.30
C CYS A 231 1.01 -4.65 -11.34
N ALA A 232 0.47 -4.72 -12.56
CA ALA A 232 0.86 -3.80 -13.63
C ALA A 232 0.14 -2.45 -13.52
N GLY A 233 -1.12 -2.42 -13.08
CA GLY A 233 -1.91 -1.21 -12.87
C GLY A 233 -1.44 -0.42 -11.64
N TYR A 234 -1.60 0.90 -11.71
CA TYR A 234 -1.23 1.84 -10.64
C TYR A 234 -2.18 3.03 -10.56
N ASP A 235 -3.40 2.88 -11.10
CA ASP A 235 -4.38 3.95 -11.25
C ASP A 235 -4.86 4.53 -9.91
N ARG A 236 -4.78 3.74 -8.83
CA ARG A 236 -5.12 4.14 -7.47
C ARG A 236 -3.95 4.73 -6.66
N VAL A 237 -2.79 4.91 -7.28
CA VAL A 237 -1.61 5.48 -6.62
C VAL A 237 -1.50 6.96 -6.94
N ASP A 238 -1.52 7.81 -5.90
CA ASP A 238 -1.24 9.24 -6.05
C ASP A 238 0.28 9.45 -6.19
N LEU A 239 0.76 9.44 -7.44
CA LEU A 239 2.18 9.57 -7.76
C LEU A 239 2.75 10.96 -7.40
N GLN A 240 1.91 12.01 -7.41
CA GLN A 240 2.35 13.35 -7.02
C GLN A 240 2.60 13.42 -5.51
N ALA A 241 1.66 12.88 -4.72
CA ALA A 241 1.80 12.79 -3.28
C ALA A 241 2.95 11.84 -2.89
N SER A 242 3.11 10.71 -3.57
CA SER A 242 4.22 9.78 -3.30
C SER A 242 5.57 10.48 -3.45
N ARG A 243 5.74 11.29 -4.52
CA ARG A 243 6.95 12.08 -4.74
C ARG A 243 7.13 13.17 -3.68
N ALA A 244 6.07 13.87 -3.29
CA ALA A 244 6.12 14.90 -2.26
C ALA A 244 6.51 14.35 -0.88
N PHE A 245 6.16 13.09 -0.58
CA PHE A 245 6.50 12.42 0.67
C PHE A 245 7.80 11.59 0.59
N GLY A 246 8.46 11.55 -0.55
CA GLY A 246 9.72 10.81 -0.74
C GLY A 246 9.54 9.29 -0.82
N LEU A 247 8.36 8.83 -1.22
CA LEU A 247 8.04 7.41 -1.39
C LEU A 247 8.34 6.96 -2.83
N LEU A 248 9.23 5.97 -2.97
CA LEU A 248 9.50 5.33 -4.26
C LEU A 248 8.36 4.37 -4.62
N VAL A 249 7.74 4.56 -5.79
CA VAL A 249 6.68 3.65 -6.28
C VAL A 249 7.24 2.76 -7.38
N THR A 250 7.06 1.45 -7.24
CA THR A 250 7.45 0.45 -8.26
C THR A 250 6.29 -0.47 -8.59
N ARG A 251 6.38 -1.20 -9.71
CA ARG A 251 5.33 -2.13 -10.16
C ARG A 251 5.87 -3.44 -10.70
N VAL A 252 4.97 -4.38 -11.02
CA VAL A 252 5.28 -5.61 -11.77
C VAL A 252 4.72 -5.46 -13.19
N PRO A 253 5.55 -5.09 -14.19
CA PRO A 253 5.05 -4.75 -15.53
C PRO A 253 4.58 -5.97 -16.33
N ALA A 254 5.20 -7.12 -16.12
CA ALA A 254 4.85 -8.39 -16.76
C ALA A 254 5.26 -9.54 -15.84
N TYR A 255 4.42 -10.56 -15.74
CA TYR A 255 4.66 -11.75 -14.92
C TYR A 255 4.66 -13.03 -15.78
N SER A 256 3.55 -13.40 -16.39
CA SER A 256 3.45 -14.64 -17.17
C SER A 256 2.59 -14.44 -18.42
N PRO A 257 3.21 -14.19 -19.58
CA PRO A 257 2.46 -14.07 -20.83
C PRO A 257 1.90 -15.41 -21.31
N TYR A 258 2.51 -16.54 -20.88
CA TYR A 258 2.00 -17.89 -21.13
C TYR A 258 0.67 -18.13 -20.41
N ALA A 259 0.58 -17.82 -19.12
CA ALA A 259 -0.65 -17.97 -18.35
C ALA A 259 -1.84 -17.28 -19.03
N VAL A 260 -1.63 -16.05 -19.51
CA VAL A 260 -2.70 -15.28 -20.16
C VAL A 260 -3.11 -15.87 -21.51
N ALA A 261 -2.15 -16.31 -22.32
CA ALA A 261 -2.42 -16.94 -23.61
C ALA A 261 -3.13 -18.30 -23.44
N GLU A 262 -2.69 -19.12 -22.48
CA GLU A 262 -3.30 -20.41 -22.15
C GLU A 262 -4.73 -20.25 -21.62
N HIS A 263 -4.98 -19.23 -20.78
CA HIS A 263 -6.32 -18.91 -20.30
C HIS A 263 -7.25 -18.48 -21.44
N ALA A 264 -6.77 -17.62 -22.36
CA ALA A 264 -7.52 -17.22 -23.55
C ALA A 264 -7.92 -18.42 -24.41
N MET A 265 -7.00 -19.36 -24.64
CA MET A 265 -7.30 -20.59 -25.38
C MET A 265 -8.28 -21.49 -24.60
N SER A 266 -8.16 -21.54 -23.27
CA SER A 266 -9.08 -22.30 -22.42
C SER A 266 -10.51 -21.76 -22.49
N LEU A 267 -10.71 -20.44 -22.47
CA LEU A 267 -12.01 -19.81 -22.70
C LEU A 267 -12.57 -20.16 -24.08
N CYS A 268 -11.74 -20.07 -25.13
CA CYS A 268 -12.12 -20.43 -26.50
C CYS A 268 -12.62 -21.88 -26.60
N LEU A 269 -11.86 -22.84 -26.09
CA LEU A 269 -12.26 -24.26 -26.09
C LEU A 269 -13.50 -24.51 -25.23
N SER A 270 -13.61 -23.84 -24.08
CA SER A 270 -14.75 -24.00 -23.18
C SER A 270 -16.05 -23.50 -23.80
N LEU A 271 -16.00 -22.42 -24.57
CA LEU A 271 -17.13 -21.91 -25.36
C LEU A 271 -17.47 -22.87 -26.50
N ASN A 272 -16.49 -23.18 -27.35
CA ASN A 272 -16.67 -24.03 -28.52
C ASN A 272 -17.28 -25.40 -28.13
N ARG A 273 -16.79 -26.01 -27.04
CA ARG A 273 -17.23 -27.33 -26.60
C ARG A 273 -18.33 -27.29 -25.54
N HIS A 274 -18.85 -26.10 -25.22
CA HIS A 274 -19.88 -25.86 -24.20
C HIS A 274 -19.57 -26.55 -22.85
N LEU A 275 -18.29 -26.53 -22.43
CA LEU A 275 -17.80 -27.34 -21.30
C LEU A 275 -18.48 -26.98 -19.98
N CYS A 276 -18.69 -25.69 -19.71
CA CYS A 276 -19.36 -25.23 -18.49
C CYS A 276 -20.78 -25.81 -18.40
N ARG A 277 -21.55 -25.73 -19.49
CA ARG A 277 -22.91 -26.26 -19.58
C ARG A 277 -22.94 -27.79 -19.47
N ALA A 278 -22.04 -28.47 -20.17
CA ALA A 278 -21.93 -29.94 -20.13
C ALA A 278 -21.58 -30.45 -18.72
N SER A 279 -20.65 -29.78 -18.04
CA SER A 279 -20.25 -30.10 -16.67
C SER A 279 -21.40 -29.89 -15.67
N GLN A 280 -22.21 -28.84 -15.84
CA GLN A 280 -23.40 -28.62 -15.02
C GLN A 280 -24.45 -29.72 -15.25
N ARG A 281 -24.77 -30.04 -16.50
CA ARG A 281 -25.75 -31.08 -16.85
C ARG A 281 -25.42 -32.45 -16.24
N THR A 282 -24.16 -32.87 -16.34
CA THR A 282 -23.75 -34.21 -15.85
C THR A 282 -23.85 -34.35 -14.32
N ARG A 283 -23.77 -33.25 -13.55
CA ARG A 283 -24.01 -33.25 -12.10
C ARG A 283 -25.48 -33.50 -11.73
N GLU A 284 -26.39 -33.22 -12.64
CA GLU A 284 -27.84 -33.44 -12.50
C GLU A 284 -28.28 -34.73 -13.21
N TYR A 285 -27.34 -35.58 -13.62
CA TYR A 285 -27.58 -36.80 -14.41
C TYR A 285 -28.23 -36.56 -15.78
N ASP A 286 -28.13 -35.34 -16.34
CA ASP A 286 -28.49 -35.07 -17.72
C ASP A 286 -27.29 -35.33 -18.64
N PHE A 287 -27.37 -36.38 -19.46
CA PHE A 287 -26.31 -36.81 -20.38
C PHE A 287 -26.62 -36.50 -21.85
N ARG A 288 -27.67 -35.72 -22.11
CA ARG A 288 -28.08 -35.32 -23.46
C ARG A 288 -27.09 -34.34 -24.09
N LEU A 289 -26.83 -34.51 -25.39
CA LEU A 289 -25.85 -33.74 -26.15
C LEU A 289 -26.45 -32.55 -26.93
N GLU A 290 -27.78 -32.44 -26.96
CA GLU A 290 -28.48 -31.37 -27.67
C GLU A 290 -28.05 -30.00 -27.16
N GLY A 291 -27.60 -29.15 -28.09
CA GLY A 291 -27.07 -27.80 -27.80
C GLY A 291 -25.64 -27.77 -27.26
N LEU A 292 -24.87 -28.86 -27.42
CA LEU A 292 -23.44 -28.95 -27.07
C LEU A 292 -22.54 -29.23 -28.30
N LEU A 293 -23.09 -29.14 -29.51
CA LEU A 293 -22.35 -29.37 -30.75
C LEU A 293 -21.38 -28.22 -31.02
N GLY A 294 -20.08 -28.50 -30.96
CA GLY A 294 -19.01 -27.55 -31.30
C GLY A 294 -18.46 -27.76 -32.71
N PHE A 295 -17.25 -27.24 -32.95
CA PHE A 295 -16.50 -27.41 -34.20
C PHE A 295 -15.01 -27.70 -33.95
N ASP A 296 -14.36 -28.33 -34.91
CA ASP A 296 -12.91 -28.56 -34.86
C ASP A 296 -12.17 -27.24 -35.09
N MET A 297 -11.22 -26.92 -34.20
CA MET A 297 -10.30 -25.78 -34.36
C MET A 297 -9.37 -25.97 -35.56
N TYR A 298 -9.03 -27.21 -35.90
CA TYR A 298 -8.20 -27.55 -37.05
C TYR A 298 -8.77 -26.94 -38.34
N GLY A 299 -7.94 -26.20 -39.06
CA GLY A 299 -8.29 -25.53 -40.31
C GLY A 299 -9.17 -24.28 -40.18
N LYS A 300 -9.62 -23.90 -38.97
CA LYS A 300 -10.35 -22.64 -38.73
C LYS A 300 -9.40 -21.45 -38.80
N THR A 301 -9.95 -20.30 -39.14
CA THR A 301 -9.21 -19.03 -39.15
C THR A 301 -9.31 -18.36 -37.79
N VAL A 302 -8.17 -18.14 -37.14
CA VAL A 302 -8.06 -17.39 -35.89
C VAL A 302 -7.45 -16.02 -36.18
N GLY A 303 -8.22 -14.99 -35.85
CA GLY A 303 -7.84 -13.59 -35.94
C GLY A 303 -7.19 -13.11 -34.66
N VAL A 304 -5.98 -12.57 -34.76
CA VAL A 304 -5.23 -12.07 -33.60
C VAL A 304 -5.03 -10.56 -33.73
N LEU A 305 -5.65 -9.80 -32.83
CA LEU A 305 -5.51 -8.35 -32.76
C LEU A 305 -4.48 -7.99 -31.68
N GLY A 306 -3.27 -7.66 -32.11
CA GLY A 306 -2.10 -7.44 -31.26
C GLY A 306 -1.17 -8.66 -31.21
N THR A 307 0.06 -8.47 -31.65
CA THR A 307 1.12 -9.49 -31.76
C THR A 307 2.29 -9.20 -30.82
N GLY A 308 1.98 -8.62 -29.66
CA GLY A 308 2.92 -8.50 -28.54
C GLY A 308 3.27 -9.87 -27.92
N ARG A 309 3.89 -9.87 -26.74
CA ARG A 309 4.36 -11.10 -26.07
C ARG A 309 3.26 -12.15 -25.88
N ILE A 310 2.08 -11.74 -25.42
CA ILE A 310 0.94 -12.65 -25.18
C ILE A 310 0.36 -13.14 -26.52
N GLY A 311 0.16 -12.22 -27.47
CA GLY A 311 -0.38 -12.55 -28.79
C GLY A 311 0.49 -13.55 -29.56
N GLN A 312 1.82 -13.42 -29.48
CA GLN A 312 2.75 -14.39 -30.10
C GLN A 312 2.60 -15.80 -29.52
N ILE A 313 2.54 -15.93 -28.18
CA ILE A 313 2.35 -17.23 -27.54
C ILE A 313 0.97 -17.82 -27.89
N PHE A 314 -0.08 -16.99 -27.90
CA PHE A 314 -1.41 -17.44 -28.31
C PHE A 314 -1.44 -17.92 -29.77
N ILE A 315 -0.71 -17.24 -30.67
CA ILE A 315 -0.51 -17.68 -32.05
C ILE A 315 0.15 -19.06 -32.09
N ASP A 316 1.23 -19.27 -31.33
CA ASP A 316 1.95 -20.55 -31.29
C ASP A 316 1.03 -21.69 -30.81
N ILE A 317 0.21 -21.44 -29.79
CA ILE A 317 -0.82 -22.38 -29.33
C ILE A 317 -1.81 -22.71 -30.45
N CYS A 318 -2.35 -21.69 -31.13
CA CYS A 318 -3.32 -21.89 -32.21
C CYS A 318 -2.72 -22.63 -33.42
N LEU A 319 -1.45 -22.38 -33.75
CA LEU A 319 -0.70 -23.13 -34.77
C LEU A 319 -0.55 -24.61 -34.36
N GLY A 320 -0.35 -24.89 -33.07
CA GLY A 320 -0.35 -26.25 -32.51
C GLY A 320 -1.68 -27.00 -32.72
N PHE A 321 -2.81 -26.30 -32.76
CA PHE A 321 -4.12 -26.86 -33.14
C PHE A 321 -4.33 -26.99 -34.66
N GLY A 322 -3.39 -26.51 -35.48
CA GLY A 322 -3.51 -26.48 -36.94
C GLY A 322 -4.48 -25.41 -37.46
N CYS A 323 -4.62 -24.30 -36.74
CA CYS A 323 -5.42 -23.16 -37.18
C CYS A 323 -4.68 -22.36 -38.26
N LYS A 324 -5.43 -21.63 -39.10
CA LYS A 324 -4.91 -20.59 -39.98
C LYS A 324 -4.89 -19.27 -39.22
N ILE A 325 -3.74 -18.59 -39.18
CA ILE A 325 -3.60 -17.37 -38.41
C ILE A 325 -3.61 -16.15 -39.33
N ILE A 326 -4.54 -15.24 -39.07
CA ILE A 326 -4.49 -13.87 -39.61
C ILE A 326 -4.31 -12.89 -38.45
N ALA A 327 -3.43 -11.91 -38.60
CA ALA A 327 -3.09 -11.01 -37.52
C ALA A 327 -3.08 -9.55 -37.97
N TYR A 328 -3.36 -8.65 -37.03
CA TYR A 328 -3.16 -7.22 -37.20
C TYR A 328 -2.40 -6.68 -36.00
N ASP A 329 -1.38 -5.88 -36.28
CA ASP A 329 -0.65 -5.09 -35.31
C ASP A 329 -0.17 -3.81 -36.01
N LYS A 330 -0.15 -2.68 -35.29
CA LYS A 330 0.41 -1.43 -35.80
C LYS A 330 1.90 -1.59 -36.14
N PHE A 331 2.60 -2.46 -35.41
CA PHE A 331 4.00 -2.79 -35.62
C PHE A 331 4.15 -4.31 -35.81
N PRO A 332 3.97 -4.82 -37.06
CA PRO A 332 4.07 -6.24 -37.34
C PRO A 332 5.39 -6.87 -36.87
N SER A 333 5.32 -8.05 -36.25
CA SER A 333 6.51 -8.78 -35.81
C SER A 333 7.23 -9.38 -37.02
N LYS A 334 8.48 -8.94 -37.24
CA LYS A 334 9.36 -9.49 -38.30
C LYS A 334 9.56 -10.99 -38.15
N ALA A 335 9.74 -11.49 -36.93
CA ALA A 335 9.95 -12.91 -36.66
C ALA A 335 8.75 -13.76 -37.09
N LEU A 336 7.51 -13.28 -36.87
CA LEU A 336 6.30 -13.98 -37.31
C LEU A 336 6.14 -13.97 -38.83
N ILE A 337 6.54 -12.88 -39.49
CA ILE A 337 6.55 -12.78 -40.96
C ILE A 337 7.56 -13.77 -41.55
N GLU A 338 8.78 -13.80 -41.01
CA GLU A 338 9.85 -14.70 -41.46
C GLU A 338 9.51 -16.18 -41.24
N ALA A 339 8.81 -16.50 -40.14
CA ALA A 339 8.32 -17.86 -39.89
C ALA A 339 7.28 -18.34 -40.92
N GLY A 340 6.61 -17.43 -41.63
CA GLY A 340 5.71 -17.75 -42.75
C GLY A 340 4.34 -18.35 -42.38
N ASN A 341 4.08 -18.60 -41.08
CA ASN A 341 2.85 -19.25 -40.61
C ASN A 341 1.73 -18.26 -40.21
N VAL A 342 2.00 -16.95 -40.25
CA VAL A 342 1.07 -15.89 -39.87
C VAL A 342 0.91 -14.92 -41.02
N GLN A 343 -0.32 -14.68 -41.45
CA GLN A 343 -0.63 -13.68 -42.46
C GLN A 343 -1.03 -12.36 -41.79
N TYR A 344 -0.18 -11.33 -41.92
CA TYR A 344 -0.57 -9.98 -41.50
C TYR A 344 -1.51 -9.35 -42.53
N VAL A 345 -2.65 -8.86 -42.05
CA VAL A 345 -3.72 -8.26 -42.86
C VAL A 345 -4.26 -7.01 -42.18
N THR A 346 -5.17 -6.26 -42.81
CA THR A 346 -5.81 -5.11 -42.13
C THR A 346 -6.73 -5.57 -41.01
N GLN A 347 -7.05 -4.68 -40.06
CA GLN A 347 -7.99 -5.01 -38.98
C GLN A 347 -9.34 -5.47 -39.53
N GLU A 348 -9.87 -4.81 -40.55
CA GLU A 348 -11.14 -5.16 -41.19
C GLU A 348 -11.07 -6.58 -41.80
N GLN A 349 -9.93 -6.94 -42.39
CA GLN A 349 -9.71 -8.28 -42.92
C GLN A 349 -9.63 -9.33 -41.82
N VAL A 350 -9.03 -9.00 -40.66
CA VAL A 350 -9.08 -9.89 -39.48
C VAL A 350 -10.52 -10.13 -39.07
N LEU A 351 -11.29 -9.07 -38.86
CA LEU A 351 -12.68 -9.16 -38.40
C LEU A 351 -13.56 -9.96 -39.35
N ALA A 352 -13.47 -9.69 -40.66
CA ALA A 352 -14.34 -10.30 -41.66
C ALA A 352 -14.03 -11.78 -41.96
N ASN A 353 -12.81 -12.24 -41.72
CA ASN A 353 -12.36 -13.57 -42.15
C ASN A 353 -12.13 -14.57 -41.00
N SER A 354 -12.28 -14.14 -39.74
CA SER A 354 -11.99 -14.97 -38.57
C SER A 354 -13.21 -15.73 -38.05
N ASP A 355 -13.03 -17.00 -37.73
CA ASP A 355 -14.01 -17.82 -37.00
C ASP A 355 -13.90 -17.56 -35.48
N VAL A 356 -12.68 -17.26 -35.02
CA VAL A 356 -12.37 -16.84 -33.64
C VAL A 356 -11.52 -15.57 -33.69
N ILE A 357 -11.85 -14.55 -32.91
CA ILE A 357 -11.08 -13.32 -32.77
C ILE A 357 -10.57 -13.23 -31.33
N SER A 358 -9.26 -13.10 -31.14
CA SER A 358 -8.63 -12.91 -29.82
C SER A 358 -7.95 -11.54 -29.71
N LEU A 359 -8.26 -10.82 -28.63
CA LEU A 359 -7.76 -9.47 -28.36
C LEU A 359 -6.55 -9.51 -27.43
N HIS A 360 -5.40 -9.04 -27.93
CA HIS A 360 -4.14 -8.90 -27.19
C HIS A 360 -3.50 -7.51 -27.37
N ALA A 361 -4.24 -6.56 -27.96
CA ALA A 361 -3.82 -5.18 -28.09
C ALA A 361 -3.89 -4.44 -26.72
N PRO A 362 -3.01 -3.46 -26.47
CA PRO A 362 -3.17 -2.58 -25.31
C PRO A 362 -4.41 -1.69 -25.48
N LEU A 363 -4.98 -1.23 -24.36
CA LEU A 363 -6.02 -0.19 -24.37
C LEU A 363 -5.37 1.18 -24.53
N LEU A 364 -5.67 1.84 -25.64
CA LEU A 364 -5.22 3.16 -26.05
C LEU A 364 -6.42 3.94 -26.60
N PRO A 365 -6.36 5.26 -26.75
CA PRO A 365 -7.43 6.02 -27.40
C PRO A 365 -7.83 5.47 -28.77
N GLU A 366 -6.87 4.94 -29.54
CA GLU A 366 -7.12 4.38 -30.87
C GLU A 366 -7.68 2.95 -30.86
N THR A 367 -7.52 2.20 -29.76
CA THR A 367 -8.01 0.81 -29.61
C THR A 367 -9.23 0.71 -28.69
N HIS A 368 -9.63 1.83 -28.07
CA HIS A 368 -10.84 1.94 -27.28
C HIS A 368 -12.06 1.64 -28.16
N HIS A 369 -12.89 0.69 -27.72
CA HIS A 369 -14.05 0.19 -28.46
C HIS A 369 -13.73 -0.20 -29.90
N MET A 370 -12.54 -0.76 -30.14
CA MET A 370 -12.18 -1.32 -31.44
C MET A 370 -13.13 -2.45 -31.88
N ILE A 371 -13.81 -3.08 -30.92
CA ILE A 371 -14.98 -3.92 -31.15
C ILE A 371 -16.23 -3.14 -30.72
N ASN A 372 -17.02 -2.70 -31.69
CA ASN A 372 -18.27 -1.95 -31.58
C ASN A 372 -19.30 -2.45 -32.61
N ASP A 373 -20.49 -1.85 -32.67
CA ASP A 373 -21.56 -2.30 -33.58
C ASP A 373 -21.13 -2.38 -35.05
N ALA A 374 -20.41 -1.35 -35.53
CA ALA A 374 -19.98 -1.28 -36.92
C ALA A 374 -18.98 -2.40 -37.23
N THR A 375 -18.04 -2.65 -36.33
CA THR A 375 -17.06 -3.73 -36.51
C THR A 375 -17.65 -5.12 -36.28
N ILE A 376 -18.62 -5.28 -35.38
CA ILE A 376 -19.32 -6.56 -35.18
C ILE A 376 -20.07 -6.91 -36.46
N ALA A 377 -20.75 -5.95 -37.10
CA ALA A 377 -21.51 -6.17 -38.33
C ALA A 377 -20.66 -6.65 -39.53
N THR A 378 -19.34 -6.46 -39.49
CA THR A 378 -18.43 -6.95 -40.55
C THR A 378 -17.88 -8.34 -40.27
N MET A 379 -18.09 -8.88 -39.07
CA MET A 379 -17.59 -10.19 -38.68
C MET A 379 -18.38 -11.32 -39.35
N LYS A 380 -17.82 -12.54 -39.27
CA LYS A 380 -18.58 -13.74 -39.61
C LYS A 380 -19.74 -13.93 -38.63
N GLN A 381 -20.89 -14.33 -39.16
CA GLN A 381 -22.01 -14.81 -38.35
C GLN A 381 -21.56 -16.00 -37.49
N GLY A 382 -21.79 -15.92 -36.17
CA GLY A 382 -21.43 -16.97 -35.21
C GLY A 382 -19.98 -16.91 -34.72
N VAL A 383 -19.27 -15.80 -34.94
CA VAL A 383 -17.88 -15.62 -34.48
C VAL A 383 -17.74 -15.76 -32.97
N ILE A 384 -16.64 -16.35 -32.51
CA ILE A 384 -16.25 -16.36 -31.09
C ILE A 384 -15.28 -15.21 -30.82
N ILE A 385 -15.55 -14.39 -29.81
CA ILE A 385 -14.69 -13.28 -29.39
C ILE A 385 -14.03 -13.62 -28.05
N ILE A 386 -12.71 -13.50 -27.96
CA ILE A 386 -11.94 -13.71 -26.74
C ILE A 386 -11.25 -12.40 -26.33
N ASN A 387 -11.45 -11.98 -25.09
CA ASN A 387 -10.79 -10.82 -24.51
C ASN A 387 -10.19 -11.14 -23.14
N CYS A 388 -8.88 -11.31 -23.12
CA CYS A 388 -8.06 -11.36 -21.89
C CYS A 388 -7.11 -10.15 -21.80
N GLY A 389 -7.42 -9.08 -22.55
CA GLY A 389 -6.61 -7.86 -22.62
C GLY A 389 -7.13 -6.81 -21.65
N ARG A 390 -8.04 -5.96 -22.13
CA ARG A 390 -8.71 -4.92 -21.32
C ARG A 390 -10.17 -4.81 -21.73
N GLY A 391 -11.05 -4.53 -20.75
CA GLY A 391 -12.49 -4.42 -20.98
C GLY A 391 -12.85 -3.41 -22.07
N GLY A 392 -12.31 -2.20 -21.98
CA GLY A 392 -12.58 -1.09 -22.92
C GLY A 392 -12.12 -1.30 -24.37
N LEU A 393 -11.55 -2.46 -24.74
CA LEU A 393 -11.35 -2.81 -26.15
C LEU A 393 -12.67 -3.16 -26.85
N ILE A 394 -13.68 -3.55 -26.07
CA ILE A 394 -15.01 -3.92 -26.54
C ILE A 394 -16.02 -2.92 -25.96
N ASP A 395 -16.87 -2.35 -26.82
CA ASP A 395 -18.11 -1.72 -26.39
C ASP A 395 -19.05 -2.82 -25.88
N THR A 396 -19.21 -2.87 -24.56
CA THR A 396 -20.05 -3.85 -23.86
C THR A 396 -21.45 -3.94 -24.46
N LYS A 397 -22.06 -2.81 -24.80
CA LYS A 397 -23.44 -2.77 -25.28
C LYS A 397 -23.54 -3.29 -26.71
N ALA A 398 -22.53 -3.01 -27.54
CA ALA A 398 -22.43 -3.57 -28.87
C ALA A 398 -22.27 -5.10 -28.82
N LEU A 399 -21.44 -5.61 -27.90
CA LEU A 399 -21.29 -7.05 -27.68
C LEU A 399 -22.63 -7.70 -27.28
N ILE A 400 -23.37 -7.10 -26.34
CA ILE A 400 -24.69 -7.58 -25.93
C ILE A 400 -25.66 -7.66 -27.12
N ARG A 401 -25.71 -6.62 -27.97
CA ARG A 401 -26.53 -6.64 -29.20
C ARG A 401 -26.08 -7.74 -30.18
N GLY A 402 -24.77 -7.90 -30.36
CA GLY A 402 -24.17 -8.96 -31.17
C GLY A 402 -24.54 -10.37 -30.69
N LEU A 403 -24.49 -10.61 -29.38
CA LEU A 403 -24.90 -11.88 -28.74
C LEU A 403 -26.41 -12.11 -28.86
N THR A 404 -27.21 -11.08 -28.61
CA THR A 404 -28.69 -11.15 -28.67
C THR A 404 -29.18 -11.51 -30.07
N SER A 405 -28.56 -10.92 -31.11
CA SER A 405 -28.87 -11.22 -32.51
C SER A 405 -28.29 -12.55 -33.01
N GLY A 406 -27.42 -13.20 -32.22
CA GLY A 406 -26.67 -14.39 -32.61
C GLY A 406 -25.55 -14.12 -33.62
N HIS A 407 -25.27 -12.86 -33.97
CA HIS A 407 -24.15 -12.50 -34.84
C HIS A 407 -22.81 -12.85 -34.18
N VAL A 408 -22.69 -12.56 -32.89
CA VAL A 408 -21.63 -13.10 -32.05
C VAL A 408 -22.10 -14.44 -31.49
N GLY A 409 -21.43 -15.51 -31.89
CA GLY A 409 -21.76 -16.88 -31.48
C GLY A 409 -21.38 -17.19 -30.04
N GLY A 410 -20.40 -16.49 -29.49
CA GLY A 410 -20.07 -16.52 -28.06
C GLY A 410 -18.93 -15.57 -27.69
N ALA A 411 -18.81 -15.27 -26.40
CA ALA A 411 -17.77 -14.38 -25.89
C ALA A 411 -17.07 -14.96 -24.65
N GLY A 412 -15.74 -15.01 -24.70
CA GLY A 412 -14.88 -15.44 -23.60
C GLY A 412 -14.15 -14.22 -23.06
N LEU A 413 -14.53 -13.80 -21.87
CA LEU A 413 -14.06 -12.57 -21.26
C LEU A 413 -13.32 -12.90 -19.97
N ASP A 414 -12.10 -12.41 -19.82
CA ASP A 414 -11.44 -12.34 -18.52
C ASP A 414 -11.46 -10.92 -17.95
N VAL A 415 -11.88 -9.93 -18.75
CA VAL A 415 -11.89 -8.51 -18.39
C VAL A 415 -13.23 -7.88 -18.77
N TYR A 416 -13.60 -6.84 -18.05
CA TYR A 416 -14.85 -6.10 -18.23
C TYR A 416 -14.63 -4.59 -18.13
N GLU A 417 -15.39 -3.79 -18.87
CA GLU A 417 -15.17 -2.34 -19.00
C GLU A 417 -15.24 -1.61 -17.65
N ASN A 418 -16.20 -1.99 -16.79
CA ASN A 418 -16.36 -1.45 -15.44
C ASN A 418 -15.91 -2.43 -14.35
N GLU A 419 -14.91 -3.28 -14.63
CA GLU A 419 -14.48 -4.35 -13.71
C GLU A 419 -13.98 -3.86 -12.33
N SER A 420 -13.50 -2.61 -12.26
CA SER A 420 -12.84 -2.05 -11.07
C SER A 420 -13.74 -1.97 -9.82
N GLU A 421 -15.06 -1.96 -10.01
CA GLU A 421 -16.03 -1.93 -8.90
C GLU A 421 -16.40 -3.33 -8.39
N TYR A 422 -16.22 -4.38 -9.19
CA TYR A 422 -16.79 -5.71 -8.94
C TYR A 422 -15.74 -6.81 -8.78
N PHE A 423 -14.64 -6.76 -9.53
CA PHE A 423 -13.69 -7.87 -9.57
C PHE A 423 -12.84 -7.96 -8.30
N PHE A 424 -12.42 -9.18 -7.98
CA PHE A 424 -11.65 -9.53 -6.76
C PHE A 424 -12.37 -9.28 -5.43
N ALA A 425 -13.70 -9.16 -5.45
CA ALA A 425 -14.55 -9.06 -4.28
C ALA A 425 -15.75 -10.01 -4.40
N ASP A 426 -16.31 -10.40 -3.25
CA ASP A 426 -17.53 -11.20 -3.19
C ASP A 426 -18.74 -10.26 -3.12
N HIS A 427 -19.60 -10.35 -4.13
CA HIS A 427 -20.85 -9.61 -4.24
C HIS A 427 -22.07 -10.54 -4.28
N SER A 428 -21.91 -11.82 -3.92
CA SER A 428 -22.97 -12.82 -4.04
C SER A 428 -24.19 -12.55 -3.14
N ASP A 429 -23.99 -11.86 -2.02
CA ASP A 429 -25.06 -11.46 -1.07
C ASP A 429 -25.63 -10.05 -1.35
N HIS A 430 -25.23 -9.41 -2.45
CA HIS A 430 -25.62 -8.04 -2.77
C HIS A 430 -26.18 -7.92 -4.19
N VAL A 431 -27.09 -6.97 -4.39
CA VAL A 431 -27.64 -6.70 -5.73
C VAL A 431 -26.62 -5.90 -6.55
N VAL A 432 -26.02 -6.55 -7.54
CA VAL A 432 -25.16 -5.90 -8.55
C VAL A 432 -26.03 -4.95 -9.39
N GLN A 433 -25.69 -3.65 -9.38
CA GLN A 433 -26.45 -2.61 -10.09
C GLN A 433 -26.08 -2.52 -11.59
N ASP A 434 -24.99 -3.15 -12.00
CA ASP A 434 -24.55 -3.19 -13.39
C ASP A 434 -25.46 -4.10 -14.22
N GLN A 435 -26.35 -3.47 -14.98
CA GLN A 435 -27.31 -4.17 -15.84
C GLN A 435 -26.62 -4.89 -17.00
N ASP A 436 -25.56 -4.31 -17.55
CA ASP A 436 -24.85 -4.86 -18.70
C ASP A 436 -24.07 -6.11 -18.28
N LEU A 437 -23.37 -6.07 -17.14
CA LEU A 437 -22.70 -7.23 -16.54
C LEU A 437 -23.71 -8.34 -16.19
N SER A 438 -24.83 -7.98 -15.57
CA SER A 438 -25.88 -8.93 -15.21
C SER A 438 -26.48 -9.63 -16.43
N LEU A 439 -26.62 -8.92 -17.55
CA LEU A 439 -27.11 -9.48 -18.81
C LEU A 439 -26.05 -10.37 -19.47
N LEU A 440 -24.79 -9.95 -19.48
CA LEU A 440 -23.68 -10.77 -19.98
C LEU A 440 -23.61 -12.13 -19.29
N LEU A 441 -23.75 -12.16 -17.96
CA LEU A 441 -23.71 -13.38 -17.15
C LEU A 441 -24.90 -14.34 -17.42
N GLN A 442 -25.99 -13.87 -18.03
CA GLN A 442 -27.16 -14.70 -18.34
C GLN A 442 -27.05 -15.43 -19.68
N PHE A 443 -26.17 -14.98 -20.59
CA PHE A 443 -26.02 -15.62 -21.88
C PHE A 443 -25.37 -17.01 -21.73
N PRO A 444 -25.97 -18.08 -22.30
CA PRO A 444 -25.42 -19.43 -22.20
C PRO A 444 -24.13 -19.62 -23.01
N ASN A 445 -23.81 -18.67 -23.88
CA ASN A 445 -22.64 -18.60 -24.76
C ASN A 445 -21.67 -17.47 -24.35
N VAL A 446 -21.72 -17.03 -23.10
CA VAL A 446 -20.72 -16.14 -22.49
C VAL A 446 -20.04 -16.88 -21.34
N ILE A 447 -18.71 -16.80 -21.29
CA ILE A 447 -17.92 -17.20 -20.12
C ILE A 447 -17.16 -15.96 -19.67
N LEU A 448 -17.42 -15.53 -18.43
CA LEU A 448 -16.72 -14.42 -17.78
C LEU A 448 -15.91 -14.96 -16.61
N THR A 449 -14.61 -14.72 -16.61
CA THR A 449 -13.72 -14.94 -15.46
C THR A 449 -13.24 -13.59 -14.91
N ALA A 450 -13.01 -13.51 -13.60
CA ALA A 450 -12.79 -12.25 -12.90
C ALA A 450 -11.32 -11.80 -12.94
N HIS A 451 -10.81 -11.49 -14.13
CA HIS A 451 -9.44 -11.04 -14.40
C HIS A 451 -8.39 -11.97 -13.78
N GLN A 452 -8.56 -13.26 -14.03
CA GLN A 452 -7.76 -14.34 -13.45
C GLN A 452 -6.78 -14.96 -14.44
N ALA A 453 -6.65 -14.46 -15.67
CA ALA A 453 -5.77 -15.05 -16.68
C ALA A 453 -4.29 -15.12 -16.23
N PHE A 454 -3.90 -14.29 -15.27
CA PHE A 454 -2.57 -14.33 -14.68
C PHE A 454 -2.38 -15.36 -13.56
N PHE A 455 -3.47 -15.92 -13.06
CA PHE A 455 -3.55 -16.57 -11.75
C PHE A 455 -3.10 -18.04 -11.81
N THR A 456 -1.84 -18.27 -12.18
CA THR A 456 -1.16 -19.56 -12.12
C THR A 456 -0.08 -19.57 -11.04
N GLN A 457 0.44 -20.76 -10.69
CA GLN A 457 1.54 -20.86 -9.71
C GLN A 457 2.76 -20.06 -10.18
N GLU A 458 3.09 -20.16 -11.47
CA GLU A 458 4.19 -19.45 -12.12
C GLU A 458 3.92 -17.95 -12.19
N GLY A 459 2.70 -17.54 -12.53
CA GLY A 459 2.31 -16.13 -12.61
C GLY A 459 2.37 -15.43 -11.26
N VAL A 460 1.74 -16.02 -10.24
CA VAL A 460 1.75 -15.48 -8.87
C VAL A 460 3.16 -15.55 -8.27
N GLY A 461 3.91 -16.62 -8.54
CA GLY A 461 5.30 -16.77 -8.13
C GLY A 461 6.21 -15.68 -8.73
N GLU A 462 6.06 -15.38 -10.03
CA GLU A 462 6.81 -14.32 -10.70
C GLU A 462 6.44 -12.93 -10.16
N ILE A 463 5.16 -12.68 -9.84
CA ILE A 463 4.73 -11.44 -9.18
C ILE A 463 5.44 -11.27 -7.83
N ALA A 464 5.46 -12.32 -7.01
CA ALA A 464 6.16 -12.29 -5.72
C ALA A 464 7.67 -12.04 -5.91
N ARG A 465 8.28 -12.75 -6.88
CA ARG A 465 9.69 -12.61 -7.27
C ARG A 465 10.05 -11.20 -7.67
N VAL A 466 9.32 -10.59 -8.60
CA VAL A 466 9.59 -9.22 -9.05
C VAL A 466 9.32 -8.22 -7.93
N SER A 467 8.25 -8.40 -7.15
CA SER A 467 7.91 -7.48 -6.04
C SER A 467 8.99 -7.45 -4.98
N LEU A 468 9.50 -8.61 -4.55
CA LEU A 468 10.59 -8.70 -3.57
C LEU A 468 11.92 -8.24 -4.16
N ASN A 469 12.20 -8.53 -5.43
CA ASN A 469 13.41 -8.02 -6.09
C ASN A 469 13.39 -6.50 -6.29
N ASN A 470 12.23 -5.88 -6.47
CA ASN A 470 12.09 -4.43 -6.44
C ASN A 470 12.50 -3.88 -5.06
N VAL A 471 12.01 -4.49 -3.98
CA VAL A 471 12.36 -4.08 -2.61
C VAL A 471 13.86 -4.30 -2.34
N LYS A 472 14.42 -5.43 -2.79
CA LYS A 472 15.86 -5.71 -2.69
C LYS A 472 16.70 -4.63 -3.35
N LYS A 473 16.40 -4.29 -4.61
CA LYS A 473 17.12 -3.24 -5.33
C LYS A 473 17.03 -1.90 -4.60
N PHE A 474 15.88 -1.58 -4.03
CA PHE A 474 15.71 -0.37 -3.22
C PHE A 474 16.61 -0.38 -1.98
N VAL A 475 16.61 -1.48 -1.20
CA VAL A 475 17.48 -1.65 -0.02
C VAL A 475 18.97 -1.60 -0.40
N GLU A 476 19.34 -2.09 -1.58
CA GLU A 476 20.69 -2.01 -2.15
C GLU A 476 21.05 -0.61 -2.67
N GLY A 477 20.15 0.38 -2.57
CA GLY A 477 20.41 1.78 -2.90
C GLY A 477 19.86 2.26 -4.24
N ALA A 478 19.01 1.48 -4.92
CA ALA A 478 18.34 1.95 -6.13
C ALA A 478 17.40 3.12 -5.79
N THR A 479 17.47 4.17 -6.62
CA THR A 479 16.71 5.41 -6.45
C THR A 479 15.63 5.52 -7.51
N TYR A 480 14.84 6.59 -7.45
CA TYR A 480 13.86 6.92 -8.49
C TYR A 480 14.46 6.97 -9.92
N GLN A 481 15.74 7.30 -10.07
CA GLN A 481 16.38 7.36 -11.39
C GLN A 481 16.92 6.01 -11.87
N THR A 482 17.32 5.14 -10.94
CA THR A 482 18.04 3.89 -11.26
C THR A 482 17.18 2.64 -11.15
N HIS A 483 16.04 2.72 -10.46
CA HIS A 483 15.18 1.56 -10.26
C HIS A 483 14.44 1.19 -11.57
N PRO A 484 14.57 -0.05 -12.07
CA PRO A 484 14.09 -0.43 -13.42
C PRO A 484 12.57 -0.45 -13.55
N ASN A 485 11.87 -0.75 -12.46
CA ASN A 485 10.42 -0.87 -12.42
C ASN A 485 9.74 0.31 -11.72
N VAL A 486 10.41 1.46 -11.62
CA VAL A 486 9.83 2.67 -11.04
C VAL A 486 8.66 3.18 -11.89
N VAL A 487 7.58 3.60 -11.24
CA VAL A 487 6.49 4.31 -11.91
C VAL A 487 6.87 5.79 -11.96
N LYS A 488 6.99 6.34 -13.18
CA LYS A 488 7.37 7.74 -13.37
C LYS A 488 6.12 8.61 -13.42
N CYS A 489 6.18 9.77 -12.77
CA CYS A 489 5.24 10.85 -13.07
C CYS A 489 5.61 11.44 -14.42
N ASP A 490 4.64 11.51 -15.33
CA ASP A 490 4.75 12.27 -16.58
C ASP A 490 4.82 13.79 -16.30
#